data_AF-A0A7J4SCP6-F1
#
_entry.id   AF-A0A7J4SCP6-F1
#
_cell.length_a   1.000
_cell.length_b   1.000
_cell.length_c   1.000
_cell.angle_alpha   90.00
_cell.angle_beta   90.00
_cell.angle_gamma   90.00
#
_symmetry.space_group_name_H-M   'P 1'
#
loop_
_entity.id
_entity.type
_entity.pdbx_description
1 polymer ?
#
loop_
_entity_poly.entity_id
_entity_poly.type
_entity_poly.pdbx_seq_one_letter_code
_entity_poly.pdbx_strand_id
1 'polypeptide(L)'
;MAPDYPDWAMVELDKMGITDVSDFQDILYGPIADRKAGLRRDDLVEILLDARSLSGDMEPWIRGRLISSHKSSLEIIDSEGIFRALAREVIVEIRLITHTRPPYIDDEELMTFERAEARRRNEIQEQVEKRASNSHENHQWG
;
A
#
# COMPACT_ATOMS: atom_id res chain seq x y z
N MET A 1 -9.33 6.94 -25.92
CA MET A 1 -8.45 8.03 -25.49
C MET A 1 -7.58 7.45 -24.42
N ALA A 2 -6.25 7.55 -24.54
CA ALA A 2 -5.39 7.21 -23.42
C ALA A 2 -5.78 8.15 -22.26
N PRO A 3 -6.01 7.63 -21.04
CA PRO A 3 -6.29 8.47 -19.88
C PRO A 3 -5.15 9.48 -19.73
N ASP A 4 -5.50 10.77 -19.70
CA ASP A 4 -4.56 11.87 -19.54
C ASP A 4 -4.17 11.91 -18.06
N TYR A 5 -3.15 11.14 -17.70
CA TYR A 5 -2.65 11.08 -16.33
C TYR A 5 -1.91 12.36 -15.97
N PRO A 6 -1.96 12.80 -14.70
CA PRO A 6 -1.09 13.88 -14.24
C PRO A 6 0.39 13.58 -14.47
N ASP A 7 1.20 14.60 -14.76
CA ASP A 7 2.63 14.46 -15.06
C ASP A 7 3.40 13.61 -14.04
N TRP A 8 3.12 13.81 -12.74
CA TRP A 8 3.77 13.05 -11.67
C TRP A 8 3.47 11.56 -11.75
N ALA A 9 2.25 11.18 -12.15
CA ALA A 9 1.82 9.80 -12.24
C ALA A 9 2.48 9.12 -13.44
N MET A 10 2.62 9.84 -14.57
CA MET A 10 3.37 9.34 -15.73
C MET A 10 4.84 9.06 -15.38
N VAL A 11 5.49 9.94 -14.61
CA VAL A 11 6.86 9.73 -14.12
C VAL A 11 6.96 8.50 -13.22
N GLU A 12 6.01 8.28 -12.32
CA GLU A 12 6.01 7.08 -11.47
C GLU A 12 5.76 5.80 -12.25
N LEU A 13 4.83 5.81 -13.23
CA LEU A 13 4.59 4.66 -14.10
C LEU A 13 5.84 4.27 -14.91
N ASP A 14 6.57 5.25 -15.44
CA ASP A 14 7.84 5.02 -16.16
C ASP A 14 8.89 4.39 -15.24
N LYS A 15 9.04 4.88 -14.00
CA LYS A 15 9.93 4.26 -13.00
C LYS A 15 9.54 2.81 -12.67
N MET A 16 8.25 2.49 -12.74
CA MET A 16 7.75 1.12 -12.53
C MET A 16 7.87 0.25 -13.79
N GLY A 17 8.25 0.81 -14.94
CA GLY A 17 8.30 0.11 -16.22
C GLY A 17 6.91 -0.21 -16.80
N ILE A 18 5.88 0.53 -16.40
CA ILE A 18 4.50 0.33 -16.83
C ILE A 18 4.17 1.34 -17.92
N THR A 19 3.94 0.86 -19.14
CA THR A 19 3.56 1.70 -20.30
C THR A 19 2.07 1.65 -20.61
N ASP A 20 1.36 0.64 -20.11
CA ASP A 20 -0.08 0.46 -20.31
C ASP A 20 -0.72 -0.09 -19.03
N VAL A 21 -1.87 0.46 -18.69
CA VAL A 21 -2.67 0.15 -17.49
C VAL A 21 -4.11 -0.21 -17.87
N SER A 22 -4.40 -0.42 -19.16
CA SER A 22 -5.71 -0.84 -19.66
C SER A 22 -6.20 -2.14 -19.00
N ASP A 23 -5.27 -3.02 -18.67
CA ASP A 23 -5.57 -4.35 -18.13
C ASP A 23 -5.94 -4.30 -16.63
N PHE A 24 -5.66 -3.18 -15.96
CA PHE A 24 -5.86 -3.02 -14.52
C PHE A 24 -7.14 -2.25 -14.16
N GLN A 25 -7.93 -1.84 -15.14
CA GLN A 25 -9.12 -1.00 -14.92
C GLN A 25 -10.18 -1.70 -14.06
N ASP A 26 -10.96 -0.88 -13.35
CA ASP A 26 -12.10 -1.35 -12.59
C ASP A 26 -13.28 -1.77 -13.50
N ILE A 27 -14.02 -2.79 -13.06
CA ILE A 27 -15.28 -3.22 -13.65
C ILE A 27 -16.38 -2.85 -12.67
N LEU A 28 -17.03 -1.70 -12.88
CA LEU A 28 -18.00 -1.15 -11.94
C LEU A 28 -19.44 -1.66 -12.13
N TYR A 29 -19.75 -2.17 -13.32
CA TYR A 29 -21.11 -2.56 -13.73
C TYR A 29 -21.17 -4.03 -14.17
N GLY A 30 -22.36 -4.62 -14.17
CA GLY A 30 -22.59 -6.03 -14.50
C GLY A 30 -22.95 -6.90 -13.29
N PRO A 31 -22.88 -8.24 -13.42
CA PRO A 31 -23.07 -9.17 -12.29
C PRO A 31 -22.08 -8.89 -11.17
N ILE A 32 -22.51 -9.02 -9.90
CA ILE A 32 -21.67 -8.69 -8.73
C ILE A 32 -20.35 -9.49 -8.72
N ALA A 33 -20.37 -10.74 -9.18
CA ALA A 33 -19.20 -11.61 -9.23
C ALA A 33 -18.11 -11.11 -10.20
N ASP A 34 -18.49 -10.34 -11.23
CA ASP A 34 -17.57 -9.83 -12.25
C ASP A 34 -17.07 -8.43 -11.92
N ARG A 35 -17.66 -7.76 -10.92
CA ARG A 35 -17.28 -6.41 -10.53
C ARG A 35 -15.93 -6.44 -9.81
N LYS A 36 -15.03 -5.58 -10.26
CA LYS A 36 -13.69 -5.41 -9.73
C LYS A 36 -13.53 -3.95 -9.38
N ALA A 37 -13.39 -3.66 -8.09
CA ALA A 37 -13.27 -2.30 -7.57
C ALA A 37 -12.44 -2.29 -6.29
N GLY A 38 -11.82 -1.16 -6.00
CA GLY A 38 -11.14 -0.89 -4.75
C GLY A 38 -9.64 -0.72 -4.87
N LEU A 39 -9.05 -0.13 -3.83
CA LEU A 39 -7.62 0.18 -3.78
C LEU A 39 -6.79 -1.09 -3.68
N ARG A 40 -5.72 -1.14 -4.46
CA ARG A 40 -4.76 -2.23 -4.57
C ARG A 40 -3.38 -1.74 -4.16
N ARG A 41 -2.51 -2.67 -3.77
CA ARG A 41 -1.10 -2.34 -3.55
C ARG A 41 -0.53 -1.75 -4.84
N ASP A 42 0.41 -0.84 -4.70
CA ASP A 42 1.08 -0.11 -5.78
C ASP A 42 0.20 0.84 -6.61
N ASP A 43 -1.08 1.00 -6.27
CA ASP A 43 -1.95 2.00 -6.93
C ASP A 43 -1.39 3.41 -6.77
N LEU A 44 -1.50 4.22 -7.82
CA LEU A 44 -1.19 5.63 -7.76
C LEU A 44 -2.42 6.38 -7.25
N VAL A 45 -2.25 7.15 -6.18
CA VAL A 45 -3.33 7.83 -5.47
C VAL A 45 -3.00 9.28 -5.16
N GLU A 46 -4.03 10.10 -5.06
CA GLU A 46 -3.98 11.40 -4.40
C GLU A 46 -4.80 11.35 -3.11
N ILE A 47 -4.25 11.89 -2.03
CA ILE A 47 -4.83 11.84 -0.69
C ILE A 47 -5.00 13.27 -0.22
N LEU A 48 -6.22 13.61 0.17
CA LEU A 48 -6.52 14.88 0.81
C LEU A 48 -6.49 14.69 2.33
N LEU A 49 -5.63 15.46 2.99
CA LEU A 49 -5.60 15.54 4.45
C LEU A 49 -6.54 16.63 4.98
N ASP A 50 -7.01 16.46 6.20
CA ASP A 50 -7.72 17.51 6.94
C ASP A 50 -6.76 18.65 7.23
N ALA A 51 -7.00 19.81 6.62
CA ALA A 51 -6.16 20.99 6.75
C ALA A 51 -5.98 21.46 8.20
N ARG A 52 -6.93 21.15 9.10
CA ARG A 52 -6.84 21.50 10.53
C ARG A 52 -5.78 20.69 11.28
N SER A 53 -5.40 19.54 10.73
CA SER A 53 -4.35 18.68 11.26
C SER A 53 -2.96 19.07 10.75
N LEU A 54 -2.86 20.07 9.87
CA LEU A 54 -1.62 20.54 9.29
C LEU A 54 -1.18 21.86 9.94
N SER A 55 0.13 22.05 10.07
CA SER A 55 0.74 23.28 10.58
C SER A 55 1.17 24.20 9.43
N GLY A 56 0.82 25.49 9.55
CA GLY A 56 1.26 26.52 8.60
C GLY A 56 0.69 26.32 7.20
N ASP A 57 1.50 26.62 6.19
CA ASP A 57 1.10 26.62 4.78
C ASP A 57 1.40 25.28 4.08
N MET A 58 1.32 24.16 4.80
CA MET A 58 1.53 22.84 4.20
C MET A 58 0.41 22.51 3.21
N GLU A 59 0.80 22.04 2.02
CA GLU A 59 -0.13 21.54 1.01
C GLU A 59 -0.84 20.28 1.53
N PRO A 60 -2.19 20.27 1.63
CA PRO A 60 -2.94 19.13 2.16
C PRO A 60 -3.01 17.93 1.21
N TRP A 61 -2.67 18.11 -0.06
CA TRP A 61 -2.62 17.03 -1.04
C TRP A 61 -1.31 16.27 -0.99
N ILE A 62 -1.39 14.97 -0.76
CA ILE A 62 -0.26 14.05 -0.90
C ILE A 62 -0.50 13.14 -2.09
N ARG A 63 0.51 13.00 -2.94
CA ARG A 63 0.45 12.21 -4.18
C ARG A 63 1.51 11.13 -4.12
N GLY A 64 1.18 9.92 -4.53
CA GLY A 64 2.16 8.85 -4.50
C GLY A 64 1.59 7.48 -4.75
N ARG A 65 2.45 6.49 -4.53
CA ARG A 65 2.16 5.07 -4.68
C ARG A 65 1.76 4.46 -3.34
N LEU A 66 0.64 3.75 -3.33
CA LEU A 66 0.13 3.04 -2.16
C LEU A 66 0.99 1.81 -1.86
N ILE A 67 1.52 1.72 -0.64
CA ILE A 67 2.33 0.58 -0.20
C ILE A 67 1.48 -0.38 0.63
N SER A 68 0.75 0.15 1.59
CA SER A 68 -0.04 -0.67 2.49
C SER A 68 -1.24 0.10 3.05
N SER A 69 -2.23 -0.68 3.47
CA SER A 69 -3.51 -0.18 3.96
C SER A 69 -3.79 -0.92 5.27
N HIS A 70 -3.35 -0.34 6.38
CA HIS A 70 -3.56 -0.89 7.72
C HIS A 70 -4.87 -0.39 8.34
N LYS A 71 -5.27 -0.93 9.50
CA LYS A 71 -6.51 -0.54 10.17
C LYS A 71 -6.55 0.95 10.56
N SER A 72 -5.43 1.49 11.02
CA SER A 72 -5.33 2.87 11.54
C SER A 72 -4.48 3.79 10.65
N SER A 73 -3.75 3.25 9.68
CA SER A 73 -2.85 4.02 8.83
C SER A 73 -2.92 3.59 7.36
N LEU A 74 -2.46 4.49 6.51
CA LEU A 74 -2.19 4.26 5.10
C LEU A 74 -0.73 4.60 4.83
N GLU A 75 0.01 3.69 4.22
CA GLU A 75 1.43 3.90 3.90
C GLU A 75 1.61 4.13 2.41
N ILE A 76 2.34 5.19 2.06
CA ILE A 76 2.62 5.58 0.69
C ILE A 76 4.10 5.90 0.51
N ILE A 77 4.58 5.79 -0.72
CA ILE A 77 5.79 6.49 -1.17
C ILE A 77 5.30 7.67 -2.00
N ASP A 78 5.59 8.89 -1.55
CA ASP A 78 5.15 10.09 -2.26
C ASP A 78 5.91 10.30 -3.58
N SER A 79 5.49 11.28 -4.37
CA SER A 79 6.12 11.64 -5.64
C SER A 79 7.59 12.08 -5.53
N GLU A 80 8.07 12.40 -4.33
CA GLU A 80 9.47 12.73 -4.05
C GLU A 80 10.29 11.50 -3.65
N GLY A 81 9.66 10.31 -3.58
CA GLY A 81 10.29 9.07 -3.13
C GLY A 81 10.36 8.91 -1.61
N ILE A 82 9.64 9.74 -0.85
CA ILE A 82 9.64 9.73 0.60
C ILE A 82 8.53 8.81 1.11
N PHE A 83 8.89 7.88 1.98
CA PHE A 83 7.92 7.04 2.69
C PHE A 83 7.13 7.88 3.70
N ARG A 84 5.81 7.75 3.67
CA ARG A 84 4.89 8.41 4.61
C ARG A 84 3.87 7.41 5.15
N ALA A 85 3.70 7.40 6.46
CA ALA A 85 2.60 6.70 7.14
C ALA A 85 1.57 7.73 7.61
N LEU A 86 0.40 7.72 6.97
CA LEU A 86 -0.69 8.67 7.21
C LEU A 86 -1.71 8.06 8.16
N ALA A 87 -2.10 8.77 9.22
CA ALA A 87 -3.17 8.35 10.10
C ALA A 87 -4.52 8.43 9.36
N ARG A 88 -5.34 7.39 9.41
CA ARG A 88 -6.63 7.39 8.70
C ARG A 88 -7.63 8.43 9.19
N GLU A 89 -7.53 8.81 10.45
CA GLU A 89 -8.42 9.79 11.08
C GLU A 89 -8.26 11.22 10.52
N VAL A 90 -7.13 11.51 9.87
CA VAL A 90 -6.85 12.82 9.25
C VAL A 90 -7.01 12.80 7.73
N ILE A 91 -7.40 11.66 7.14
CA ILE A 91 -7.63 11.55 5.69
C ILE A 91 -9.08 11.91 5.40
N VAL A 92 -9.29 12.88 4.53
CA VAL A 92 -10.61 13.33 4.06
C VAL A 92 -11.05 12.53 2.83
N GLU A 93 -10.14 12.36 1.86
CA GLU A 93 -10.44 11.71 0.58
C GLU A 93 -9.21 10.94 0.08
N ILE A 94 -9.43 9.80 -0.58
CA ILE A 94 -8.42 9.11 -1.38
C ILE A 94 -8.98 9.00 -2.80
N ARG A 95 -8.30 9.64 -3.75
CA ARG A 95 -8.57 9.55 -5.19
C ARG A 95 -7.63 8.54 -5.81
N LEU A 96 -8.19 7.52 -6.43
CA LEU A 96 -7.43 6.65 -7.31
C LEU A 96 -7.09 7.40 -8.61
N ILE A 97 -5.82 7.45 -8.97
CA ILE A 97 -5.37 7.94 -10.27
C ILE A 97 -5.31 6.80 -11.28
N THR A 98 -4.63 5.71 -10.92
CA THR A 98 -4.64 4.49 -11.73
C THR A 98 -4.28 3.27 -10.92
N HIS A 99 -4.82 2.13 -11.34
CA HIS A 99 -4.31 0.84 -10.93
C HIS A 99 -3.02 0.51 -11.67
N THR A 100 -2.12 -0.18 -10.96
CA THR A 100 -0.84 -0.67 -11.50
C THR A 100 -0.70 -2.18 -11.38
N ARG A 101 -1.68 -2.82 -10.74
CA ARG A 101 -1.74 -4.26 -10.48
C ARG A 101 -3.12 -4.82 -10.82
N PRO A 102 -3.21 -6.10 -11.20
CA PRO A 102 -4.48 -6.79 -11.29
C PRO A 102 -5.16 -6.88 -9.91
N PRO A 103 -6.46 -7.21 -9.85
CA PRO A 103 -7.11 -7.49 -8.57
C PRO A 103 -6.38 -8.60 -7.82
N TYR A 104 -6.42 -8.57 -6.48
CA TYR A 104 -5.69 -9.51 -5.62
C TYR A 104 -5.83 -10.98 -6.02
N ILE A 105 -7.04 -11.41 -6.38
CA ILE A 105 -7.33 -12.81 -6.74
C ILE A 105 -6.61 -13.26 -8.03
N ASP A 106 -6.27 -12.30 -8.90
CA ASP A 106 -5.58 -12.51 -10.16
C ASP A 106 -4.08 -12.16 -10.07
N ASP A 107 -3.58 -11.77 -8.89
CA ASP A 107 -2.21 -11.29 -8.67
C ASP A 107 -1.31 -12.39 -8.06
N GLU A 108 -0.81 -13.28 -8.92
CA GLU A 108 0.05 -14.40 -8.50
C GLU A 108 1.36 -13.96 -7.84
N GLU A 109 1.94 -12.85 -8.31
CA GLU A 109 3.17 -12.30 -7.77
C GLU A 109 2.96 -11.84 -6.33
N LEU A 110 1.90 -11.06 -6.08
CA LEU A 110 1.57 -10.57 -4.75
C LEU A 110 1.27 -11.71 -3.78
N MET A 111 0.45 -12.67 -4.20
CA MET A 111 0.13 -13.84 -3.39
C MET A 111 1.38 -14.64 -3.03
N THR A 112 2.34 -14.76 -3.95
CA THR A 112 3.61 -15.46 -3.73
C THR A 112 4.48 -14.70 -2.72
N PHE A 113 4.58 -13.38 -2.88
CA PHE A 113 5.31 -12.51 -1.97
C PHE A 113 4.75 -12.59 -0.54
N GLU A 114 3.44 -12.45 -0.36
CA GLU A 114 2.81 -12.49 0.96
C GLU A 114 2.97 -13.85 1.66
N ARG A 115 2.90 -14.95 0.90
CA ARG A 115 3.17 -16.29 1.44
C ARG A 115 4.60 -16.42 1.94
N ALA A 116 5.58 -15.90 1.19
CA ALA A 116 6.98 -15.89 1.62
C ALA A 116 7.19 -15.00 2.87
N GLU A 117 6.53 -13.85 2.91
CA GLU A 117 6.55 -12.92 4.03
C GLU A 117 6.01 -13.55 5.32
N ALA A 118 4.87 -14.24 5.23
CA ALA A 118 4.24 -14.94 6.34
C ALA A 118 5.16 -16.04 6.90
N ARG A 119 5.81 -16.81 6.02
CA ARG A 119 6.79 -17.83 6.44
C ARG A 119 7.95 -17.22 7.21
N ARG A 120 8.54 -16.13 6.68
CA ARG A 120 9.65 -15.44 7.35
C ARG A 120 9.26 -14.89 8.71
N ARG A 121 8.05 -14.33 8.84
CA ARG A 121 7.55 -13.82 10.13
C ARG A 121 7.43 -14.94 11.17
N ASN A 122 6.92 -16.10 10.76
CA ASN A 122 6.82 -17.26 11.64
C ASN A 122 8.20 -17.77 12.08
N GLU A 123 9.16 -17.83 11.16
CA GLU A 123 10.55 -18.23 11.48
C GLU A 123 11.20 -17.26 12.48
N ILE A 124 10.99 -15.95 12.33
CA ILE A 124 11.50 -14.94 13.27
C ILE A 124 10.84 -15.11 14.64
N GLN A 125 9.52 -15.28 14.68
CA GLN A 125 8.78 -15.49 15.93
C GLN A 125 9.28 -16.75 16.66
N GLU A 126 9.47 -17.86 15.95
CA GLU A 126 10.03 -19.10 16.52
C GLU A 126 11.45 -18.89 17.07
N GLN A 127 12.29 -18.13 16.38
CA GLN A 127 13.64 -17.79 16.87
C GLN A 127 13.59 -16.92 18.12
N VAL A 128 12.66 -15.97 18.19
CA VAL A 128 12.45 -15.12 19.38
C VAL A 128 12.00 -15.97 20.56
N GLU A 129 11.05 -16.89 20.35
CA GLU A 129 10.56 -17.81 21.39
C GLU A 129 11.66 -18.75 21.91
N LYS A 130 12.46 -19.35 21.02
CA LYS A 130 13.62 -20.19 21.41
C LYS A 130 14.65 -19.41 22.21
N ARG A 131 14.90 -18.14 21.88
CA ARG A 131 15.80 -17.27 22.65
C ARG A 131 15.22 -16.92 24.02
N ALA A 132 13.91 -16.65 24.09
CA ALA A 132 13.21 -16.33 25.33
C ALA A 132 13.12 -17.54 26.29
N SER A 133 12.91 -18.76 25.75
CA SER A 133 12.91 -20.00 26.53
C SER A 133 14.30 -20.30 27.09
N ASN A 134 15.35 -20.17 26.27
CA ASN A 134 16.73 -20.35 26.72
C ASN A 134 17.18 -19.28 27.74
N SER A 135 16.57 -18.09 27.74
CA SER A 135 16.80 -17.04 28.74
C SER A 135 16.17 -17.36 30.10
N HIS A 136 15.09 -18.14 30.15
CA HIS A 136 14.43 -18.54 31.40
C HIS A 136 15.14 -19.71 32.11
N GLU A 137 15.96 -20.49 31.41
CA GLU A 137 16.76 -21.55 32.01
C GLU A 137 17.96 -21.05 32.84
N ASN A 138 18.28 -19.74 32.78
CA ASN A 138 19.42 -19.15 33.48
C ASN A 138 19.10 -18.54 34.86
N HIS A 139 17.87 -18.74 35.37
CA HIS A 139 17.44 -18.25 36.70
C HIS A 139 16.75 -19.34 37.53
N GLN A 140 17.28 -20.56 37.52
CA GLN A 140 16.91 -21.56 38.52
C GLN A 140 18.10 -21.83 39.44
N TRP A 141 17.96 -21.34 40.68
CA TRP A 141 18.71 -21.65 41.90
C TRP A 141 20.02 -20.88 42.16
N GLY A 142 19.87 -19.76 42.85
CA GLY A 142 20.73 -19.33 43.96
C GLY A 142 19.85 -19.15 45.20
#